data_AF-A0A1Q2CK66-F1
#
_entry.id   AF-A0A1Q2CK66-F1
#
_cell.length_a   1.000
_cell.length_b   1.000
_cell.length_c   1.000
_cell.angle_alpha   90.00
_cell.angle_beta   90.00
_cell.angle_gamma   90.00
#
_symmetry.space_group_name_H-M   'P 1'
#
loop_
_entity.id
_entity.type
_entity.pdbx_description
1 polymer ?
#
loop_
_entity_poly.entity_id
_entity_poly.type
_entity_poly.pdbx_seq_one_letter_code
_entity_poly.pdbx_strand_id
1 'polypeptide(L)'
;MGNRSVEQIRADLAANRATLADVTSDVVESLKPQNIAREGVEQVKLFAKTEFESVTAPLREDDGGWKLNKLLIAGGAVLGVIVFAVTLNTVANRRVLASAQRRALER
;
A
#
# COMPACT_ATOMS: atom_id res chain seq x y z
N MET A 1 11.44 -41.17 -25.98
CA MET A 1 11.24 -40.05 -25.05
C MET A 1 12.61 -39.47 -24.75
N GLY A 2 12.94 -38.35 -25.40
CA GLY A 2 14.31 -37.87 -25.59
C GLY A 2 14.92 -37.32 -24.30
N ASN A 3 16.14 -37.78 -23.99
CA ASN A 3 17.04 -37.16 -23.03
C ASN A 3 17.29 -35.71 -23.45
N ARG A 4 16.81 -34.74 -22.67
CA ARG A 4 17.20 -33.33 -22.86
C ARG A 4 18.71 -33.22 -22.64
N SER A 5 19.41 -32.49 -23.50
CA SER A 5 20.84 -32.30 -23.34
C SER A 5 21.13 -31.38 -22.15
N VAL A 6 22.28 -31.56 -21.51
CA VAL A 6 22.71 -30.73 -20.36
C VAL A 6 22.72 -29.23 -20.72
N GLU A 7 23.01 -28.91 -21.97
CA GLU A 7 23.01 -27.53 -22.49
C GLU A 7 21.60 -26.92 -22.51
N GLN A 8 20.58 -27.70 -22.89
CA GLN A 8 19.17 -27.26 -22.83
C GLN A 8 18.71 -27.02 -21.39
N ILE A 9 19.14 -27.87 -20.44
CA ILE A 9 18.82 -27.69 -19.02
C ILE A 9 19.45 -26.41 -18.46
N ARG A 10 20.68 -26.08 -18.87
CA ARG A 10 21.35 -24.83 -18.46
C ARG A 10 20.66 -23.60 -19.05
N ALA A 11 20.24 -23.67 -20.31
CA ALA A 11 19.48 -22.60 -20.95
C ALA A 11 18.13 -22.38 -20.25
N ASP A 12 17.39 -23.45 -19.97
CA ASP A 12 16.11 -23.39 -19.23
C ASP A 12 16.30 -22.85 -17.81
N LEU A 13 17.36 -23.26 -17.11
CA LEU A 13 17.65 -22.77 -15.76
C LEU A 13 18.04 -21.29 -15.75
N ALA A 14 18.79 -20.82 -16.74
CA ALA A 14 19.13 -19.41 -16.90
C ALA A 14 17.88 -18.57 -17.19
N ALA A 15 17.02 -19.03 -18.10
CA ALA A 15 15.73 -18.40 -18.39
C ALA A 15 14.83 -18.34 -17.14
N ASN A 16 14.71 -19.44 -16.39
CA ASN A 16 13.93 -19.47 -15.16
C ASN A 16 14.50 -18.56 -14.07
N ARG A 17 15.83 -18.46 -13.93
CA ARG A 17 16.46 -17.52 -12.99
C ARG A 17 16.18 -16.07 -13.37
N ALA A 18 16.21 -15.74 -14.66
CA ALA A 18 15.88 -14.40 -15.13
C ALA A 18 14.41 -14.07 -14.83
N THR A 19 13.48 -14.97 -15.12
CA THR A 19 12.05 -14.79 -14.78
C THR A 19 11.81 -14.65 -13.28
N LEU A 20 12.49 -15.44 -12.45
CA LEU A 20 12.35 -15.33 -11.00
C LEU A 20 12.91 -14.00 -10.47
N ALA A 21 14.03 -13.53 -11.02
CA ALA A 21 14.59 -12.23 -10.67
C ALA A 21 13.63 -11.09 -11.04
N ASP A 22 13.00 -11.17 -12.20
CA ASP A 22 12.02 -10.20 -12.70
C ASP A 22 10.76 -10.14 -11.82
N VAL A 23 10.14 -11.29 -11.56
CA VAL A 23 8.97 -11.38 -10.66
C VAL A 23 9.30 -10.91 -9.24
N THR A 24 10.51 -11.22 -8.75
CA THR A 24 10.95 -10.73 -7.44
C THR A 24 11.13 -9.22 -7.44
N SER A 25 11.68 -8.66 -8.52
CA SER A 25 11.83 -7.21 -8.69
C SER A 25 10.48 -6.50 -8.68
N ASP A 26 9.49 -7.03 -9.40
CA ASP A 26 8.14 -6.47 -9.45
C ASP A 26 7.41 -6.55 -8.11
N VAL A 27 7.60 -7.65 -7.36
CA VAL A 27 7.05 -7.78 -6.00
C VAL A 27 7.74 -6.79 -5.04
N VAL A 28 9.05 -6.61 -5.16
CA VAL A 28 9.76 -5.63 -4.34
C VAL A 28 9.32 -4.21 -4.71
N GLU A 29 9.10 -3.93 -5.99
CA GLU A 29 8.59 -2.67 -6.48
C GLU A 29 7.18 -2.40 -5.94
N SER A 30 6.26 -3.36 -6.00
CA SER A 30 4.88 -3.20 -5.49
C SER A 30 4.83 -2.98 -3.98
N LEU A 31 5.75 -3.58 -3.23
CA LEU A 31 5.87 -3.39 -1.78
C LEU A 31 6.57 -2.09 -1.38
N LYS A 32 7.14 -1.33 -2.33
CA LYS A 32 7.67 0.01 -2.00
C LYS A 32 6.53 0.87 -1.47
N PRO A 33 6.72 1.57 -0.33
CA PRO A 33 5.67 2.37 0.30
C PRO A 33 4.98 3.36 -0.65
N GLN A 34 5.71 3.90 -1.62
CA GLN A 34 5.18 4.82 -2.63
C GLN A 34 4.17 4.14 -3.57
N ASN A 35 4.42 2.89 -3.97
CA ASN A 35 3.55 2.16 -4.88
C ASN A 35 2.29 1.66 -4.17
N ILE A 36 2.41 1.19 -2.92
CA ILE A 36 1.26 0.89 -2.05
C ILE A 36 0.35 2.12 -1.90
N ALA A 37 0.96 3.30 -1.64
CA ALA A 37 0.20 4.54 -1.53
C ALA A 37 -0.51 4.92 -2.84
N ARG A 38 0.16 4.76 -3.99
CA ARG A 38 -0.40 5.04 -5.31
C ARG A 38 -1.59 4.12 -5.62
N GLU A 39 -1.45 2.83 -5.40
CA GLU A 39 -2.52 1.84 -5.58
C GLU A 39 -3.72 2.14 -4.68
N GLY A 40 -3.47 2.52 -3.42
CA GLY A 40 -4.54 2.94 -2.50
C GLY A 40 -5.31 4.15 -3.00
N VAL A 41 -4.61 5.18 -3.52
CA VAL A 41 -5.25 6.38 -4.09
C VAL A 41 -6.10 6.03 -5.32
N GLU A 42 -5.63 5.12 -6.17
CA GLU A 42 -6.36 4.67 -7.35
C GLU A 42 -7.64 3.91 -6.97
N GLN A 43 -7.57 3.03 -5.98
CA GLN A 43 -8.73 2.32 -5.43
C GLN A 43 -9.78 3.29 -4.86
N VAL A 44 -9.35 4.33 -4.12
CA VAL A 44 -10.26 5.36 -3.60
C VAL A 44 -10.96 6.13 -4.73
N LYS A 45 -10.24 6.43 -5.82
CA LYS A 45 -10.85 7.09 -7.00
C LYS A 45 -11.90 6.22 -7.68
N LEU A 46 -11.63 4.91 -7.82
CA LEU A 46 -12.59 3.96 -8.39
C LEU A 46 -13.82 3.82 -7.49
N PHE A 47 -13.61 3.71 -6.17
CA PHE A 47 -14.67 3.67 -5.18
C PHE A 47 -15.59 4.90 -5.25
N ALA A 48 -15.02 6.11 -5.28
CA ALA A 48 -15.80 7.34 -5.33
C ALA A 48 -16.62 7.48 -6.63
N LYS A 49 -16.16 6.88 -7.74
CA LYS A 49 -16.86 6.92 -9.02
C LYS A 49 -18.01 5.92 -9.12
N THR A 50 -17.94 4.80 -8.41
CA THR A 50 -18.82 3.65 -8.67
C THR A 50 -19.71 3.29 -7.48
N GLU A 51 -19.26 3.46 -6.24
CA GLU A 51 -19.87 2.85 -5.05
C GLU A 51 -20.20 3.85 -3.93
N PHE A 52 -20.14 5.14 -4.21
CA PHE A 52 -20.34 6.14 -3.16
C PHE A 52 -21.72 6.06 -2.51
N GLU A 53 -22.78 5.86 -3.31
CA GLU A 53 -24.15 5.82 -2.81
C GLU A 53 -24.43 4.54 -2.01
N SER A 54 -23.94 3.39 -2.47
CA SER A 54 -24.10 2.10 -1.78
C SER A 54 -23.45 2.12 -0.39
N VAL A 55 -22.29 2.78 -0.26
CA VAL A 55 -21.56 2.85 1.01
C VAL A 55 -22.03 3.97 1.92
N THR A 56 -22.61 5.04 1.39
CA THR A 56 -23.18 6.12 2.22
C THR A 56 -24.63 5.87 2.61
N ALA A 57 -25.32 4.91 2.00
CA ALA A 57 -26.70 4.54 2.35
C ALA A 57 -26.92 4.25 3.86
N PRO A 58 -26.03 3.55 4.58
CA PRO A 58 -26.19 3.33 6.03
C PRO A 58 -26.09 4.61 6.88
N LEU A 59 -25.52 5.68 6.31
CA LEU A 59 -25.37 7.01 6.91
C LEU A 59 -26.54 7.95 6.57
N ARG A 60 -27.48 7.53 5.71
CA ARG A 60 -28.70 8.29 5.41
C ARG A 60 -29.89 7.84 6.24
N GLU A 61 -30.75 8.79 6.54
CA GLU A 61 -32.09 8.60 7.08
C GLU A 61 -33.06 8.19 5.96
N ASP A 62 -34.24 7.71 6.34
CA ASP A 62 -35.26 7.22 5.40
C ASP A 62 -35.89 8.36 4.57
N ASP A 63 -35.82 9.60 5.07
CA ASP A 63 -36.23 10.84 4.39
C ASP A 63 -35.13 11.43 3.48
N GLY A 64 -33.98 10.76 3.37
CA GLY A 64 -32.82 11.22 2.61
C GLY A 64 -31.91 12.19 3.38
N GLY A 65 -32.24 12.53 4.63
CA GLY A 65 -31.39 13.27 5.55
C GLY A 65 -30.14 12.49 5.96
N TRP A 66 -29.21 13.16 6.66
CA TRP A 66 -28.01 12.51 7.17
C TRP A 66 -28.21 12.05 8.62
N LYS A 67 -27.79 10.82 8.94
CA LYS A 67 -27.70 10.29 10.30
C LYS A 67 -26.56 10.99 11.03
N LEU A 68 -26.83 12.16 11.61
CA LEU A 68 -25.82 13.04 12.22
C LEU A 68 -24.94 12.30 13.24
N ASN A 69 -25.54 11.45 14.07
CA ASN A 69 -24.82 10.63 15.05
C ASN A 69 -23.82 9.67 14.38
N LYS A 70 -24.21 9.02 13.28
CA LYS A 70 -23.32 8.10 12.54
C LYS A 70 -22.22 8.87 11.81
N LEU A 71 -22.53 10.04 11.26
CA LEU A 71 -21.52 10.91 10.65
C LEU A 71 -20.49 11.38 11.67
N LEU A 72 -20.90 11.74 12.88
CA LEU A 72 -19.98 12.13 13.95
C LEU A 72 -19.04 10.98 14.33
N ILE A 73 -19.57 9.76 14.45
CA ILE A 73 -18.77 8.57 14.75
C ILE A 73 -17.79 8.27 13.60
N ALA A 74 -18.28 8.24 12.35
CA ALA A 74 -17.46 7.98 11.17
C ALA A 74 -16.38 9.07 11.00
N GLY A 75 -16.76 10.34 11.12
CA GLY A 75 -15.84 11.47 11.04
C GLY A 75 -14.79 11.44 12.15
N GLY A 76 -15.19 11.13 13.38
CA GLY A 76 -14.27 10.96 14.51
C GLY A 76 -13.26 9.84 14.29
N ALA A 77 -13.70 8.70 13.75
CA ALA A 77 -12.82 7.58 13.43
C ALA A 77 -11.79 7.95 12.35
N VAL A 78 -12.23 8.60 11.26
CA VAL A 78 -11.33 9.06 10.18
C VAL A 78 -10.30 10.05 10.71
N LEU A 79 -10.73 11.05 11.49
CA LEU A 79 -9.83 12.02 12.11
C LEU A 79 -8.83 11.34 13.04
N GLY A 80 -9.27 10.37 13.86
CA GLY A 80 -8.40 9.60 14.74
C GLY A 80 -7.31 8.85 13.98
N VAL A 81 -7.65 8.20 12.87
CA VAL A 81 -6.68 7.50 12.00
C VAL A 81 -5.66 8.48 11.41
N ILE A 82 -6.09 9.65 10.94
CA ILE A 82 -5.19 10.66 10.38
C ILE A 82 -4.21 11.15 11.44
N VAL A 83 -4.71 11.53 12.62
CA VAL A 83 -3.86 11.99 13.74
C VAL A 83 -2.86 10.91 14.15
N PHE A 84 -3.31 9.65 14.23
CA PHE A 84 -2.45 8.52 14.53
C PHE A 84 -1.35 8.32 13.48
N ALA A 85 -1.70 8.33 12.19
CA ALA A 85 -0.75 8.17 11.10
C ALA A 85 0.29 9.30 11.06
N VAL A 86 -0.13 10.56 11.26
CA VAL A 86 0.77 11.71 11.37
C VAL A 86 1.72 11.52 12.55
N THR A 87 1.20 11.09 13.70
CA THR A 87 2.02 10.83 14.89
C THR A 87 3.08 9.77 14.59
N LEU A 88 2.72 8.63 14.00
CA LEU A 88 3.67 7.60 13.59
C LEU A 88 4.72 8.14 12.61
N ASN A 89 4.31 8.92 11.61
CA ASN A 89 5.22 9.52 10.63
C ASN A 89 6.23 10.47 11.29
N THR A 90 5.77 11.30 12.25
CA THR A 90 6.67 12.21 12.98
C THR A 90 7.69 11.44 13.84
N VAL A 91 7.28 10.35 14.50
CA VAL A 91 8.18 9.50 15.28
C VAL A 91 9.16 8.74 14.38
N ALA A 92 8.69 8.19 13.27
CA ALA A 92 9.53 7.48 12.31
C ALA A 92 10.59 8.40 11.70
N ASN A 93 10.22 9.60 11.26
CA ASN A 93 11.17 10.58 10.73
C ASN A 93 12.21 11.02 11.76
N ARG A 94 11.83 11.18 13.04
CA ARG A 94 12.79 11.44 14.12
C ARG A 94 13.81 10.30 14.28
N ARG A 95 13.40 9.04 14.14
CA ARG A 95 14.29 7.87 14.23
C ARG A 95 15.25 7.77 13.04
N VAL A 96 14.78 8.10 11.84
CA VAL A 96 15.63 8.16 10.63
C VAL A 96 16.71 9.22 10.79
N LEU A 97 16.35 10.43 11.24
CA LEU A 97 17.31 11.51 11.49
C LEU A 97 18.34 11.16 12.57
N ALA A 98 17.90 10.53 13.68
CA ALA A 98 18.80 10.13 14.76
C ALA A 98 19.78 9.03 14.33
N SER A 99 19.36 8.07 13.50
CA SER A 99 20.24 7.02 12.98
C SER A 99 21.20 7.53 11.91
N ALA A 100 20.75 8.46 11.06
CA ALA A 100 21.61 9.16 10.10
C ALA A 100 22.68 10.01 10.80
N GLN A 101 22.31 10.73 11.87
CA GLN A 101 23.26 11.51 12.69
C GLN A 101 24.33 10.61 13.34
N ARG A 102 23.96 9.44 13.86
CA ARG A 102 24.94 8.50 14.44
C ARG A 102 25.96 8.03 13.40
N ARG A 103 25.50 7.67 12.19
CA ARG A 103 26.41 7.27 11.10
C ARG A 103 27.31 8.41 10.60
N ALA A 104 26.88 9.65 10.74
CA ALA A 104 27.69 10.83 10.39
C ALA A 104 28.76 11.15 11.47
N LEU A 105 28.56 10.71 12.71
CA LEU A 105 29.53 10.87 13.81
C LEU A 105 30.55 9.71 13.87
N GLU A 106 30.25 8.57 13.23
CA GLU A 106 31.14 7.41 13.12
C GLU A 106 32.07 7.45 11.89
N ARG A 107 32.01 8.51 11.08
CA ARG A 107 32.92 8.79 9.95
C ARG A 107 33.86 9.93 10.29
#